data_AF-A0A941PR93-F1
#
_entry.id   AF-A0A941PR93-F1
#
_cell.length_a   1.000
_cell.length_b   1.000
_cell.length_c   1.000
_cell.angle_alpha   90.00
_cell.angle_beta   90.00
_cell.angle_gamma   90.00
#
_symmetry.space_group_name_H-M   'P 1'
#
loop_
_entity.id
_entity.type
_entity.pdbx_description
1 polymer ?
#
loop_
_entity_poly.entity_id
_entity_poly.type
_entity_poly.pdbx_seq_one_letter_code
_entity_poly.pdbx_strand_id
1 'polypeptide(L)'
;MRTNIDIDDDLLAKAMQAGPYTTKKDTVEAGLRLLARQAAYREILKWRGKLKWEGDESIDWTQPDPEAGSDDAAVPAALELHERRAGYRVERTKPQARTSAKSTQEKRRRAGR
;
A
#
# COMPACT_ATOMS: atom_id res chain seq x y z
N MET A 1 15.34 17.31 -18.33
CA MET A 1 16.41 17.58 -19.31
C MET A 1 16.93 16.25 -19.84
N ARG A 2 17.28 16.15 -21.13
CA ARG A 2 17.91 14.95 -21.71
C ARG A 2 19.42 15.14 -21.65
N THR A 3 20.12 14.19 -21.04
CA THR A 3 21.57 14.20 -20.86
C THR A 3 22.09 12.81 -21.15
N ASN A 4 23.25 12.71 -21.81
CA ASN A 4 23.96 11.45 -21.99
C ASN A 4 25.00 11.33 -20.87
N ILE A 5 24.95 10.25 -20.12
CA ILE A 5 25.84 9.96 -19.00
C ILE A 5 26.20 8.48 -19.03
N ASP A 6 27.46 8.16 -18.73
CA ASP A 6 27.91 6.78 -18.59
C ASP A 6 27.59 6.29 -17.18
N ILE A 7 26.91 5.15 -17.07
CA ILE A 7 26.47 4.52 -15.82
C ILE A 7 26.87 3.05 -15.86
N ASP A 8 27.29 2.52 -14.71
CA ASP A 8 27.53 1.09 -14.52
C ASP A 8 26.22 0.29 -14.72
N ASP A 9 26.26 -0.68 -15.64
CA ASP A 9 25.10 -1.52 -15.98
C ASP A 9 24.69 -2.44 -14.81
N ASP A 10 25.63 -2.91 -13.99
CA ASP A 10 25.33 -3.75 -12.83
C ASP A 10 24.60 -2.95 -11.76
N LEU A 11 24.98 -1.68 -11.57
CA LEU A 11 24.30 -0.76 -10.67
C LEU A 11 22.87 -0.49 -11.13
N LEU A 12 22.70 -0.22 -12.43
CA LEU A 12 21.38 0.05 -13.01
C LEU A 12 20.48 -1.19 -12.94
N ALA A 13 21.01 -2.38 -13.21
CA ALA A 13 20.29 -3.64 -13.10
C ALA A 13 19.82 -3.89 -11.67
N LYS A 14 20.68 -3.68 -10.66
CA LYS A 14 20.30 -3.78 -9.24
C LYS A 14 19.20 -2.78 -8.88
N ALA A 15 19.30 -1.54 -9.36
CA ALA A 15 18.28 -0.52 -9.10
C ALA A 15 16.94 -0.85 -9.76
N MET A 16 16.96 -1.37 -10.99
CA MET A 16 15.77 -1.85 -11.70
C MET A 16 15.14 -3.07 -11.03
N GLN A 17 15.93 -3.97 -10.44
CA GLN A 17 15.42 -5.12 -9.67
C GLN A 17 14.86 -4.72 -8.31
N ALA A 18 15.40 -3.67 -7.69
CA ALA A 18 14.99 -3.21 -6.36
C ALA A 18 13.64 -2.47 -6.35
N GLY A 19 13.17 -1.98 -7.49
CA GLY A 19 11.94 -1.19 -7.58
C GLY A 19 11.07 -1.56 -8.78
N PRO A 20 9.85 -1.01 -8.87
CA PRO A 20 8.93 -1.27 -9.98
C PRO A 20 9.23 -0.36 -11.19
N TYR A 21 10.47 -0.35 -11.69
CA TYR A 21 10.87 0.54 -12.79
C TYR A 21 10.89 -0.16 -14.14
N THR A 22 10.18 0.40 -15.12
CA THR A 22 10.12 -0.16 -16.48
C THR A 22 11.22 0.39 -17.39
N THR A 23 11.76 1.58 -17.09
CA THR A 23 12.73 2.26 -17.96
C THR A 23 13.99 2.68 -17.20
N LYS A 24 15.12 2.74 -17.93
CA LYS A 24 16.40 3.24 -17.40
C LYS A 24 16.27 4.66 -16.84
N LYS A 25 15.55 5.54 -17.56
CA LYS A 25 15.30 6.92 -17.14
C LYS A 25 14.55 6.99 -15.80
N ASP A 26 13.47 6.22 -15.67
CA ASP A 26 12.63 6.23 -14.46
C ASP A 26 13.41 5.76 -13.23
N THR A 27 14.24 4.73 -13.41
CA THR A 27 15.16 4.24 -12.36
C THR A 27 16.12 5.33 -11.90
N VAL A 28 16.74 6.06 -12.84
CA VAL A 28 17.65 7.17 -12.55
C VAL A 28 16.92 8.33 -11.87
N GLU A 29 15.73 8.68 -12.33
CA GLU A 29 14.91 9.75 -11.76
C GLU A 29 14.47 9.43 -10.32
N ALA A 30 14.09 8.19 -10.06
CA ALA A 30 13.77 7.72 -8.73
C ALA A 30 14.98 7.75 -7.78
N GLY A 31 16.17 7.36 -8.26
CA GLY A 31 17.42 7.48 -7.51
C GLY A 31 17.75 8.93 -7.15
N LEU A 32 17.64 9.85 -8.10
CA LEU A 32 17.86 11.29 -7.85
C LEU A 32 16.85 11.86 -6.85
N ARG A 33 15.58 11.46 -6.96
CA ARG A 33 14.54 11.86 -6.00
C ARG A 33 14.84 11.33 -4.59
N LEU A 34 15.38 10.12 -4.46
CA LEU A 34 15.80 9.57 -3.17
C LEU A 34 16.91 10.39 -2.54
N LEU A 35 17.94 10.77 -3.31
CA LEU A 35 19.03 11.62 -2.82
C LEU A 35 18.54 12.98 -2.35
N ALA A 36 17.62 13.61 -3.08
CA ALA A 36 17.00 14.87 -2.67
C ALA A 36 16.25 14.74 -1.34
N ARG A 37 15.49 13.65 -1.15
CA ARG A 37 14.81 13.36 0.13
C ARG A 37 15.78 13.13 1.27
N GLN A 38 16.86 12.37 1.04
CA GLN A 38 17.90 12.15 2.05
C GLN A 38 18.57 13.46 2.47
N ALA A 39 18.82 14.38 1.55
CA ALA A 39 19.34 15.71 1.88
C ALA A 39 18.38 16.46 2.81
N ALA A 40 17.07 16.47 2.50
CA ALA A 40 16.06 17.09 3.36
C ALA A 40 16.02 16.47 4.76
N TYR A 41 16.10 15.14 4.86
CA TYR A 41 16.16 14.47 6.17
C TYR A 41 17.42 14.84 6.94
N ARG A 42 18.57 14.94 6.28
CA ARG A 42 19.81 15.39 6.93
C ARG A 42 19.69 16.79 7.50
N GLU A 43 19.00 17.70 6.81
CA GLU A 43 18.72 19.04 7.35
C GLU A 43 17.84 18.98 8.60
N ILE A 44 16.78 18.16 8.59
CA ILE A 44 15.93 17.95 9.78
C ILE A 44 16.75 17.39 10.95
N LEU A 45 17.63 16.41 10.70
CA LEU A 45 18.48 15.84 11.73
C LEU A 45 19.44 16.86 12.37
N LYS A 46 19.83 17.94 11.68
CA LYS A 46 20.66 19.01 12.27
C LYS A 46 19.95 19.79 13.37
N TRP A 47 18.61 19.75 13.39
CA TRP A 47 17.78 20.39 14.40
C TRP A 47 17.48 19.46 15.59
N ARG A 48 17.91 18.19 15.52
CA ARG A 48 17.78 17.25 16.63
C ARG A 48 18.50 17.80 17.87
N GLY A 49 17.77 17.90 18.98
CA GLY A 49 18.27 18.41 20.25
C GLY A 49 18.40 19.94 20.35
N LYS A 50 18.16 20.68 19.25
CA LYS A 50 18.12 22.16 19.27
C LYS A 50 16.70 22.69 19.44
N LEU A 51 15.72 21.93 18.98
CA LEU A 51 14.31 22.27 19.15
C LEU A 51 13.89 22.01 20.59
N LYS A 52 13.50 23.06 21.29
CA LYS A 52 12.76 22.94 22.55
C LYS A 52 11.33 22.57 22.21
N TRP A 53 10.99 21.31 22.42
CA TRP A 53 9.61 20.88 22.37
C TRP A 53 8.99 21.18 23.72
N GLU A 54 8.19 22.24 23.79
CA GLU A 54 7.33 22.51 24.94
C GLU A 54 6.01 21.77 24.67
N GLY A 55 5.89 20.57 25.24
CA GLY A 55 4.61 19.88 25.33
C GLY A 55 3.90 20.34 26.60
N ASP A 56 2.62 20.65 26.50
CA ASP A 56 1.79 20.79 27.69
C ASP A 56 1.53 19.38 28.25
N GLU A 57 2.14 19.07 29.39
CA GLU A 57 1.99 17.78 30.08
C GLU A 57 0.55 17.54 30.58
N SER A 58 -0.31 18.56 30.55
CA SER A 58 -1.72 18.43 30.92
C SER A 58 -2.61 17.88 29.80
N ILE A 59 -2.10 17.76 28.57
CA ILE A 59 -2.87 17.23 27.44
C ILE A 59 -2.76 15.69 27.41
N ASP A 60 -3.72 15.03 28.04
CA ASP A 60 -3.90 13.57 27.94
C ASP A 60 -4.76 13.22 26.71
N TRP A 61 -4.09 12.87 25.60
CA TRP A 61 -4.71 12.44 24.34
C TRP A 61 -5.43 11.07 24.42
N THR A 62 -5.40 10.41 25.58
CA THR A 62 -6.05 9.11 25.83
C THR A 62 -7.46 9.28 26.39
N GLN A 63 -7.78 10.47 26.89
CA GLN A 63 -9.10 10.79 27.41
C GLN A 63 -10.00 11.26 26.26
N PRO A 64 -11.24 10.75 26.15
CA PRO A 64 -12.20 11.36 25.26
C PRO A 64 -12.43 12.81 25.71
N ASP A 65 -12.41 13.73 24.76
CA ASP A 65 -12.70 15.14 25.00
C ASP A 65 -14.08 15.23 25.69
N PRO A 66 -14.17 15.76 26.93
CA PRO A 66 -15.43 15.82 27.66
C PRO A 66 -16.48 16.68 26.95
N GLU A 67 -16.07 17.56 26.03
CA GLU A 67 -16.99 18.39 25.23
C GLU A 67 -17.45 17.70 23.94
N ALA A 68 -16.85 16.57 23.55
CA ALA A 68 -17.31 15.79 22.40
C ALA A 68 -18.64 15.04 22.64
N GLY A 69 -19.13 15.03 23.89
CA GLY A 69 -20.40 14.40 24.29
C GLY A 69 -21.51 15.37 24.70
N SER A 70 -21.33 16.69 24.57
CA SER A 70 -22.35 17.68 24.96
C SER A 70 -23.27 18.16 23.83
N ASP A 71 -23.11 17.67 22.60
CA ASP A 71 -24.04 17.88 21.49
C ASP A 71 -25.22 16.88 21.48
N ASP A 72 -25.51 16.22 22.62
CA ASP A 72 -26.71 15.38 22.81
C ASP A 72 -27.96 16.21 23.22
N ALA A 73 -27.89 17.54 23.16
CA ALA A 73 -29.08 18.39 23.21
C ALA A 73 -29.80 18.41 21.85
N ALA A 74 -30.62 17.38 21.64
CA ALA A 74 -31.57 17.24 20.53
C ALA A 74 -30.93 17.22 19.14
N VAL A 75 -30.33 16.07 18.76
CA VAL A 75 -30.22 15.71 17.35
C VAL A 75 -31.65 15.46 16.84
N PRO A 76 -32.26 16.31 15.98
CA PRO A 76 -33.49 15.91 15.30
C PRO A 76 -33.18 14.64 14.49
N ALA A 77 -34.18 13.76 14.36
CA ALA A 77 -34.11 12.47 13.67
C ALA A 77 -33.70 12.51 12.17
N ALA A 78 -33.10 13.62 11.71
CA ALA A 78 -32.64 13.90 10.36
C ALA A 78 -31.12 13.70 10.14
N LEU A 79 -30.33 13.43 11.18
CA LEU A 79 -28.96 12.92 11.03
C LEU A 79 -28.96 11.41 11.21
N GLU A 80 -29.60 10.70 10.27
CA GLU A 80 -29.25 9.32 10.03
C GLU A 80 -27.73 9.26 9.83
N LEU A 81 -27.06 8.34 10.54
CA LEU A 81 -25.69 7.98 10.27
C LEU A 81 -25.53 7.81 8.75
N HIS A 82 -24.84 8.74 8.10
CA HIS A 82 -24.33 8.53 6.75
C HIS A 82 -23.08 7.64 6.81
N GLU A 83 -23.17 6.54 7.55
CA GLU A 83 -22.37 5.40 7.22
C GLU A 83 -22.88 4.93 5.86
N ARG A 84 -22.18 5.33 4.80
CA ARG A 84 -22.26 4.61 3.53
C ARG A 84 -21.85 3.18 3.83
N ARG A 85 -22.85 2.36 4.15
CA ARG A 85 -22.74 0.92 4.27
C ARG A 85 -21.96 0.46 3.05
N ALA A 86 -20.75 -0.05 3.25
CA ALA A 86 -19.84 -0.36 2.17
C ALA A 86 -20.53 -1.35 1.21
N GLY A 87 -21.00 -0.85 0.08
CA GLY A 87 -21.84 -1.57 -0.88
C GLY A 87 -21.09 -2.54 -1.78
N TYR A 88 -19.91 -3.01 -1.38
CA TYR A 88 -19.21 -4.04 -2.14
C TYR A 88 -19.59 -5.43 -1.62
N ARG A 89 -20.27 -6.18 -2.46
CA ARG A 89 -20.52 -7.62 -2.28
C ARG A 89 -19.19 -8.35 -2.38
N VAL A 90 -18.69 -8.86 -1.27
CA VAL A 90 -17.59 -9.83 -1.28
C VAL A 90 -18.16 -11.15 -1.78
N GLU A 91 -18.04 -11.40 -3.08
CA GLU A 91 -18.28 -12.72 -3.69
C GLU A 91 -17.25 -13.69 -3.08
N ARG A 92 -17.66 -14.47 -2.08
CA ARG A 92 -16.85 -15.60 -1.60
C ARG A 92 -16.86 -16.64 -2.71
N THR A 93 -15.80 -16.70 -3.50
CA THR A 93 -15.59 -17.80 -4.44
C THR A 93 -15.48 -19.10 -3.62
N LYS A 94 -16.46 -19.99 -3.79
CA LYS A 94 -16.38 -21.34 -3.20
C LYS A 94 -15.13 -22.04 -3.75
N PRO A 95 -14.30 -22.68 -2.92
CA PRO A 95 -13.25 -23.54 -3.44
C PRO A 95 -13.90 -24.69 -4.21
N GLN A 96 -13.58 -24.79 -5.50
CA GLN A 96 -14.05 -25.89 -6.35
C GLN A 96 -13.38 -27.17 -5.86
N ALA A 97 -14.16 -28.06 -5.24
CA ALA A 97 -13.71 -29.39 -4.88
C ALA A 97 -13.30 -30.11 -6.16
N ARG A 98 -12.01 -30.45 -6.30
CA ARG A 98 -11.52 -31.36 -7.33
C ARG A 98 -12.09 -32.73 -7.04
N THR A 99 -13.19 -33.07 -7.70
CA THR A 99 -13.67 -34.45 -7.77
C THR A 99 -12.76 -35.21 -8.72
N SER A 100 -11.91 -36.07 -8.16
CA SER A 100 -11.19 -37.09 -8.90
C SER A 100 -12.21 -38.13 -9.41
N ALA A 101 -12.59 -38.02 -10.68
CA ALA A 101 -13.32 -39.09 -11.36
C ALA A 101 -12.31 -40.14 -11.82
N LYS A 102 -12.24 -41.25 -11.08
CA LYS A 102 -11.79 -42.54 -11.63
C LYS A 102 -12.80 -42.95 -12.70
N SER A 103 -12.37 -43.11 -13.95
CA SER A 103 -13.02 -44.01 -14.90
C SER A 103 -12.06 -45.13 -15.25
N THR A 104 -12.41 -46.30 -14.75
CA THR A 104 -11.85 -47.60 -15.13
C THR A 104 -12.75 -48.19 -16.21
N GLN A 105 -12.13 -48.96 -17.11
CA GLN A 105 -12.69 -49.94 -18.05
C GLN A 105 -13.33 -49.41 -19.35
N GLU A 106 -13.28 -50.11 -20.48
CA GLU A 106 -12.54 -51.28 -20.96
C GLU A 106 -12.95 -51.50 -22.43
N LYS A 107 -12.01 -51.99 -23.26
CA LYS A 107 -12.16 -52.70 -24.56
C LYS A 107 -13.26 -52.26 -25.52
N ARG A 108 -12.86 -52.08 -26.80
CA ARG A 108 -13.12 -53.07 -27.87
C ARG A 108 -12.50 -52.68 -29.22
N ARG A 109 -11.63 -53.56 -29.71
CA ARG A 109 -11.50 -54.13 -31.08
C ARG A 109 -12.07 -53.30 -32.24
N ARG A 110 -11.29 -53.15 -33.34
CA ARG A 110 -11.47 -53.87 -34.64
C ARG A 110 -10.78 -53.14 -35.82
N ALA A 111 -9.69 -53.75 -36.30
CA ALA A 111 -9.36 -54.12 -37.70
C ALA A 111 -9.15 -53.10 -38.83
N GLY A 112 -8.08 -53.38 -39.61
CA GLY A 112 -7.91 -53.10 -41.06
C GLY A 112 -7.27 -51.75 -41.38
N ARG A 113 -6.27 -51.63 -42.24
CA ARG A 113 -5.66 -52.49 -43.26
C ARG A 113 -4.29 -51.93 -43.57
#